data_AF-A0A1G2LQW1-F1
#
_entry.id   AF-A0A1G2LQW1-F1
#
_cell.length_a   1.000
_cell.length_b   1.000
_cell.length_c   1.000
_cell.angle_alpha   90.00
_cell.angle_beta   90.00
_cell.angle_gamma   90.00
#
_symmetry.space_group_name_H-M   'P 1'
#
loop_
_entity.id
_entity.type
_entity.pdbx_description
1 polymer ?
#
loop_
_entity_poly.entity_id
_entity_poly.type
_entity_poly.pdbx_seq_one_letter_code
_entity_poly.pdbx_strand_id
1 'polypeptide(L)'
;MLKKNAALSLTVSLLISLFTVLPATAEEFNIMLFQGIWTGKWVSDAPKHDNAPVHAAFAPDTETNTVTVVMFQTPEPPAPPYSSMSIGKFENGKILIDAPSSDIGTLDNSTEMMFWLVNPLLIRGTYKNKYDSGTFEFKRTSKEGA
;
A
#
# COMPACT_ATOMS: atom_id res chain seq x y z
N MET A 1 -47.07 -10.28 52.59
CA MET A 1 -46.47 -10.56 51.26
C MET A 1 -45.69 -9.33 50.84
N LEU A 2 -44.40 -9.46 50.52
CA LEU A 2 -43.52 -8.53 49.77
C LEU A 2 -42.09 -8.73 50.25
N LYS A 3 -41.47 -9.81 49.78
CA LYS A 3 -40.04 -10.06 49.91
C LYS A 3 -39.53 -10.42 48.52
N LYS A 4 -38.40 -9.81 48.16
CA LYS A 4 -37.52 -10.17 47.03
C LYS A 4 -38.15 -9.86 45.68
N ASN A 5 -37.68 -8.83 44.99
CA ASN A 5 -37.72 -8.73 43.51
C ASN A 5 -36.88 -7.55 42.97
N ALA A 6 -36.46 -6.59 43.79
CA ALA A 6 -35.68 -5.45 43.31
C ALA A 6 -34.16 -5.73 43.18
N ALA A 7 -33.59 -6.62 44.00
CA ALA A 7 -32.14 -6.85 44.03
C ALA A 7 -31.62 -7.70 42.85
N LEU A 8 -32.49 -8.50 42.22
CA LEU A 8 -32.11 -9.40 41.12
C LEU A 8 -32.05 -8.69 39.75
N SER A 9 -32.79 -7.59 39.58
CA SER A 9 -32.75 -6.81 38.34
C SER A 9 -31.48 -5.96 38.21
N LEU A 10 -30.89 -5.53 39.33
CA LEU A 10 -29.71 -4.67 39.32
C LEU A 10 -28.41 -5.46 39.08
N THR A 11 -28.38 -6.72 39.50
CA THR A 11 -27.20 -7.61 39.32
C THR A 11 -27.09 -8.15 37.89
N VAL A 12 -28.23 -8.35 37.20
CA VAL A 12 -28.23 -8.77 35.78
C VAL A 12 -27.79 -7.63 34.85
N SER A 13 -28.15 -6.39 35.13
CA SER A 13 -27.69 -5.23 34.35
C SER A 13 -26.21 -4.92 34.50
N LEU A 14 -25.60 -5.25 35.66
CA LEU A 14 -24.16 -5.07 35.88
C LEU A 14 -23.30 -6.17 35.21
N LEU A 15 -23.87 -7.36 34.98
CA LEU A 15 -23.18 -8.46 34.28
C LEU A 15 -23.09 -8.27 32.76
N ILE A 16 -23.97 -7.46 32.15
CA ILE A 16 -24.01 -7.26 30.69
C ILE A 16 -23.11 -6.10 30.23
N SER A 17 -22.74 -5.18 31.12
CA SER A 17 -21.79 -4.09 30.82
C SER A 17 -20.31 -4.51 30.84
N LEU A 18 -20.01 -5.78 31.12
CA LEU A 18 -18.65 -6.34 31.09
C LEU A 18 -18.30 -7.04 29.77
N PHE A 19 -19.05 -6.81 28.69
CA PHE A 19 -18.55 -7.09 27.35
C PHE A 19 -17.52 -6.03 26.98
N THR A 20 -16.29 -6.31 27.40
CA THR A 20 -15.02 -5.90 26.81
C THR A 20 -15.16 -4.97 25.61
N VAL A 21 -15.01 -3.66 25.86
CA VAL A 21 -14.31 -2.81 24.89
C VAL A 21 -12.86 -3.26 24.96
N LEU A 22 -12.56 -4.45 24.42
CA LEU A 22 -11.20 -4.70 23.96
C LEU A 22 -10.97 -3.57 22.96
N PRO A 23 -9.98 -2.68 23.16
CA PRO A 23 -9.55 -1.87 22.04
C PRO A 23 -9.30 -2.89 20.95
N ALA A 24 -9.99 -2.76 19.80
CA ALA A 24 -9.50 -3.39 18.61
C ALA A 24 -8.05 -2.89 18.54
N THR A 25 -7.09 -3.74 18.89
CA THR A 25 -5.70 -3.49 18.57
C THR A 25 -5.77 -3.39 17.06
N ALA A 26 -5.82 -2.16 16.55
CA ALA A 26 -5.56 -1.92 15.15
C ALA A 26 -4.21 -2.60 14.96
N GLU A 27 -4.19 -3.77 14.33
CA GLU A 27 -2.94 -4.47 14.04
C GLU A 27 -2.04 -3.41 13.43
N GLU A 28 -0.93 -3.16 14.11
CA GLU A 28 -0.01 -2.12 13.68
C GLU A 28 0.48 -2.56 12.31
N PHE A 29 0.15 -1.77 11.29
CA PHE A 29 0.41 -2.15 9.92
C PHE A 29 1.92 -2.42 9.76
N ASN A 30 2.26 -3.62 9.31
CA ASN A 30 3.65 -4.01 9.16
C ASN A 30 4.18 -3.58 7.79
N ILE A 31 5.02 -2.54 7.75
CA ILE A 31 5.68 -2.06 6.52
C ILE A 31 6.51 -3.15 5.81
N MET A 32 6.98 -4.17 6.55
CA MET A 32 7.72 -5.30 5.98
C MET A 32 6.88 -6.14 5.02
N LEU A 33 5.54 -6.02 5.04
CA LEU A 33 4.66 -6.67 4.07
C LEU A 33 4.93 -6.22 2.62
N PHE A 34 5.57 -5.07 2.42
CA PHE A 34 6.02 -4.64 1.08
C PHE A 34 7.29 -5.38 0.64
N GLN A 35 8.13 -5.88 1.55
CA GLN A 35 9.51 -6.30 1.28
C GLN A 35 9.61 -7.42 0.27
N GLY A 36 10.34 -7.21 -0.83
CA GLY A 36 10.72 -8.24 -1.80
C GLY A 36 10.34 -7.91 -3.24
N ILE A 37 10.36 -8.93 -4.10
CA ILE A 37 10.08 -8.80 -5.54
C ILE A 37 8.59 -8.95 -5.82
N TRP A 38 8.10 -8.10 -6.71
CA TRP A 38 6.72 -8.06 -7.17
C TRP A 38 6.68 -8.00 -8.69
N THR A 39 5.69 -8.65 -9.29
CA THR A 39 5.46 -8.63 -10.74
C THR A 39 4.05 -8.15 -11.02
N GLY A 40 3.92 -7.29 -12.01
CA GLY A 40 2.67 -6.58 -12.23
C GLY A 40 2.58 -5.94 -13.60
N LYS A 41 1.66 -5.00 -13.69
CA LYS A 41 1.48 -4.16 -14.88
C LYS A 41 1.24 -2.73 -14.48
N TRP A 42 1.68 -1.83 -15.34
CA TRP A 42 1.24 -0.44 -15.36
C TRP A 42 0.19 -0.26 -16.45
N VAL A 43 -0.81 0.59 -16.22
CA VAL A 43 -1.85 0.95 -17.17
C VAL A 43 -1.97 2.47 -17.20
N SER A 44 -1.79 3.04 -18.39
CA SER A 44 -1.93 4.46 -18.69
C SER A 44 -3.40 4.90 -18.72
N ASP A 45 -3.67 6.09 -18.21
CA ASP A 45 -4.94 6.79 -18.37
C ASP A 45 -5.02 7.54 -19.70
N ALA A 46 -3.92 7.64 -20.45
CA ALA A 46 -3.90 8.26 -21.78
C ALA A 46 -4.88 7.56 -22.73
N PRO A 47 -5.36 8.24 -23.81
CA PRO A 47 -6.46 7.75 -24.65
C PRO A 47 -6.27 6.35 -25.27
N LYS A 48 -5.03 5.86 -25.36
CA LYS A 48 -4.71 4.54 -25.89
C LYS A 48 -4.77 3.42 -24.84
N HIS A 49 -4.82 3.77 -23.55
CA HIS A 49 -4.76 2.83 -22.42
C HIS A 49 -3.61 1.82 -22.54
N ASP A 50 -2.46 2.35 -22.97
CA ASP A 50 -1.24 1.56 -23.09
C ASP A 50 -0.95 0.89 -21.75
N ASN A 51 -0.52 -0.36 -21.79
CA ASN A 51 -0.12 -1.09 -20.60
C ASN A 51 1.22 -1.76 -20.84
N ALA A 52 1.95 -1.96 -19.75
CA ALA A 52 3.27 -2.57 -19.81
C ALA A 52 3.47 -3.51 -18.62
N PRO A 53 4.11 -4.68 -18.83
CA PRO A 53 4.64 -5.48 -17.73
C PRO A 53 5.67 -4.70 -16.91
N VAL A 54 5.54 -4.76 -15.59
CA VAL A 54 6.46 -4.09 -14.65
C VAL A 54 6.87 -5.06 -13.55
N HIS A 55 8.16 -5.06 -13.24
CA HIS A 55 8.71 -5.70 -12.05
C HIS A 55 9.11 -4.62 -11.05
N ALA A 56 8.87 -4.85 -9.76
CA ALA A 56 9.24 -3.93 -8.71
C ALA A 56 9.88 -4.66 -7.53
N ALA A 57 10.95 -4.09 -6.98
CA ALA A 57 11.55 -4.51 -5.73
C ALA A 57 11.29 -3.42 -4.68
N PHE A 58 10.68 -3.79 -3.56
CA PHE A 58 10.44 -2.90 -2.44
C PHE A 58 11.35 -3.33 -1.28
N ALA A 59 12.12 -2.40 -0.74
CA ALA A 59 12.99 -2.61 0.41
C ALA A 59 12.65 -1.59 1.52
N PRO A 60 11.76 -1.97 2.46
CA PRO A 60 11.44 -1.14 3.61
C PRO A 60 12.62 -0.99 4.57
N ASP A 61 12.74 0.20 5.15
CA ASP A 61 13.61 0.52 6.27
C ASP A 61 12.72 1.01 7.42
N THR A 62 12.63 0.19 8.48
CA THR A 62 11.82 0.48 9.66
C THR A 62 12.42 1.55 10.56
N GLU A 63 13.73 1.82 10.48
CA GLU A 63 14.39 2.84 11.30
C GLU A 63 14.06 4.25 10.78
N THR A 64 14.08 4.40 9.45
CA THR A 64 13.79 5.70 8.80
C THR A 64 12.34 5.83 8.33
N ASN A 65 11.55 4.74 8.41
CA ASN A 65 10.19 4.65 7.92
C ASN A 65 10.08 5.03 6.42
N THR A 66 11.04 4.53 5.64
CA THR A 66 11.13 4.72 4.19
C THR A 66 11.08 3.39 3.46
N VAL A 67 10.85 3.43 2.14
CA VAL A 67 10.90 2.25 1.27
C VAL A 67 11.66 2.61 0.01
N THR A 68 12.75 1.91 -0.25
CA THR A 68 13.39 1.96 -1.56
C THR A 68 12.57 1.15 -2.55
N VAL A 69 12.19 1.75 -3.66
CA VAL A 69 11.43 1.12 -4.73
C VAL A 69 12.28 1.14 -6.00
N VAL A 70 12.58 -0.04 -6.52
CA VAL A 70 13.27 -0.21 -7.81
C VAL A 70 12.28 -0.82 -8.78
N MET A 71 12.02 -0.17 -9.92
CA MET A 71 11.07 -0.64 -10.92
C MET A 71 11.73 -0.85 -12.28
N PHE A 72 11.32 -1.90 -12.96
CA PHE A 72 11.74 -2.22 -14.33
C PHE A 72 10.49 -2.44 -15.17
N GLN A 73 10.34 -1.66 -16.24
CA GLN A 73 9.33 -1.86 -17.25
C GLN A 73 9.94 -2.62 -18.41
N THR A 74 9.40 -3.80 -18.69
CA THR A 74 9.77 -4.56 -19.88
C THR A 74 8.87 -4.12 -21.03
N PRO A 75 9.43 -3.61 -22.14
CA PRO A 75 8.61 -3.07 -23.22
C PRO A 75 7.95 -4.18 -24.04
N GLU A 76 6.72 -3.92 -24.49
CA GLU A 76 6.25 -4.43 -25.78
C GLU A 76 6.65 -3.39 -26.86
N PRO A 77 7.16 -3.80 -28.03
CA PRO A 77 7.41 -2.88 -29.13
C PRO A 77 6.14 -2.06 -29.44
N PRO A 78 6.21 -0.73 -29.61
CA PRO A 78 7.39 0.08 -29.94
C PRO A 78 8.03 0.88 -28.78
N ALA A 79 7.65 0.66 -27.52
CA ALA A 79 8.17 1.48 -26.41
C ALA A 79 9.62 1.08 -26.03
N PRO A 80 10.50 2.03 -25.64
CA PRO A 80 11.80 1.70 -25.06
C PRO A 80 11.65 1.13 -23.63
N PRO A 81 12.58 0.27 -23.16
CA PRO A 81 12.60 -0.18 -21.78
C PRO A 81 12.85 0.98 -20.82
N TYR A 82 12.25 0.92 -19.63
CA TYR A 82 12.40 1.93 -18.58
C TYR A 82 12.81 1.28 -17.26
N SER A 83 13.69 1.95 -16.50
CA SER A 83 14.08 1.57 -15.14
C SER A 83 14.07 2.80 -14.23
N SER A 84 13.51 2.66 -13.04
CA SER A 84 13.47 3.70 -12.00
C SER A 84 14.07 3.16 -10.71
N MET A 85 14.70 4.05 -9.95
CA MET A 85 14.99 3.84 -8.54
C MET A 85 14.52 5.07 -7.78
N SER A 86 13.72 4.84 -6.74
CA SER A 86 13.13 5.91 -5.94
C SER A 86 13.08 5.55 -4.47
N ILE A 87 13.03 6.57 -3.61
CA ILE A 87 12.85 6.40 -2.17
C ILE A 87 11.52 7.02 -1.79
N GLY A 88 10.60 6.22 -1.27
CA GLY A 88 9.33 6.68 -0.76
C GLY A 88 9.30 6.79 0.76
N LYS A 89 8.55 7.74 1.29
CA LYS A 89 8.20 7.82 2.71
C LYS A 89 6.98 6.95 2.97
N PHE A 90 7.00 6.18 4.06
CA PHE A 90 5.81 5.45 4.48
C PHE A 90 4.93 6.32 5.37
N GLU A 91 3.67 6.46 5.01
CA GLU A 91 2.70 7.27 5.75
C GLU A 91 1.28 6.71 5.57
N ASN A 92 0.56 6.50 6.67
CA ASN A 92 -0.85 6.07 6.68
C ASN A 92 -1.13 4.80 5.84
N GLY A 93 -0.28 3.78 5.92
CA GLY A 93 -0.46 2.52 5.18
C GLY A 93 -0.04 2.59 3.70
N LYS A 94 0.61 3.69 3.29
CA LYS A 94 1.00 3.94 1.91
C LYS A 94 2.46 4.33 1.80
N ILE A 95 3.09 3.98 0.70
CA ILE A 95 4.40 4.49 0.29
C ILE A 95 4.15 5.67 -0.64
N LEU A 96 4.68 6.84 -0.28
CA LEU A 96 4.59 8.08 -1.04
C LEU A 96 5.96 8.39 -1.62
N ILE A 97 6.07 8.48 -2.93
CA ILE A 97 7.28 8.85 -3.67
C ILE A 97 6.95 10.15 -4.41
N ASP A 98 7.69 11.19 -4.08
CA ASP A 98 7.55 12.50 -4.72
C ASP A 98 8.54 12.68 -5.87
N ALA A 99 8.34 13.74 -6.65
CA ALA A 99 9.12 13.99 -7.84
C ALA A 99 10.65 14.02 -7.62
N PRO A 100 11.18 14.68 -6.56
CA PRO A 100 12.62 14.68 -6.27
C PRO A 100 13.21 13.28 -6.09
N SER A 101 12.43 12.33 -5.58
CA SER A 101 12.87 10.96 -5.35
C SER A 101 12.59 10.03 -6.53
N SER A 102 11.75 10.43 -7.48
CA SER A 102 11.24 9.53 -8.53
C SER A 102 12.21 9.30 -9.72
N ASP A 103 13.11 10.24 -10.02
CA ASP A 103 14.00 10.26 -11.23
C ASP A 103 13.35 9.77 -12.54
N ILE A 104 12.01 9.88 -12.64
CA ILE A 104 11.24 9.57 -13.86
C ILE A 104 11.27 10.82 -14.76
N GLY A 105 12.47 11.21 -15.17
CA GLY A 105 12.69 12.01 -16.38
C GLY A 105 12.16 13.45 -16.43
N THR A 106 11.75 14.08 -15.32
CA THR A 106 11.38 15.50 -15.34
C THR A 106 11.97 16.29 -14.17
N LEU A 107 12.72 17.35 -14.50
CA LEU A 107 13.24 18.38 -13.58
C LEU A 107 12.14 19.22 -12.90
N ASP A 108 10.87 18.99 -13.25
CA ASP A 108 9.75 19.62 -12.58
C ASP A 108 9.21 18.68 -11.50
N ASN A 109 8.90 19.24 -10.33
CA ASN A 109 8.41 18.52 -9.16
C ASN A 109 6.98 17.96 -9.35
N SER A 110 6.62 17.52 -10.56
CA SER A 110 5.26 17.16 -10.96
C SER A 110 4.97 15.66 -10.94
N THR A 111 5.99 14.83 -10.70
CA THR A 111 5.84 13.37 -10.60
C THR A 111 5.41 12.96 -9.20
N GLU A 112 4.33 12.19 -9.09
CA GLU A 112 3.85 11.62 -7.85
C GLU A 112 3.59 10.14 -8.05
N MET A 113 4.08 9.33 -7.12
CA MET A 113 3.82 7.90 -7.06
C MET A 113 3.38 7.50 -5.68
N MET A 114 2.36 6.65 -5.62
CA MET A 114 1.82 6.16 -4.36
C MET A 114 1.56 4.67 -4.47
N PHE A 115 1.97 3.89 -3.47
CA PHE A 115 1.69 2.47 -3.37
C PHE A 115 0.98 2.13 -2.07
N TRP A 116 0.09 1.16 -2.10
CA TRP A 116 -0.57 0.64 -0.91
C TRP A 116 -0.83 -0.85 -1.05
N LEU A 117 -0.76 -1.55 0.09
CA LEU A 117 -1.16 -2.94 0.16
C LEU A 117 -2.68 -3.04 0.17
N VAL A 118 -3.21 -3.83 -0.76
CA VAL A 118 -4.63 -4.23 -0.76
C VAL A 118 -4.80 -5.48 0.11
N ASN A 119 -3.86 -6.39 0.02
CA ASN A 119 -3.71 -7.57 0.86
C ASN A 119 -2.25 -8.07 0.78
N PRO A 120 -1.83 -9.08 1.56
CA PRO A 120 -0.44 -9.58 1.57
C PRO A 120 0.14 -10.02 0.21
N LEU A 121 -0.71 -10.22 -0.80
CA LEU A 121 -0.31 -10.69 -2.14
C LEU A 121 -0.59 -9.66 -3.24
N LEU A 122 -1.06 -8.47 -2.90
CA LEU A 122 -1.47 -7.47 -3.87
C LEU A 122 -1.09 -6.06 -3.40
N ILE A 123 -0.20 -5.43 -4.15
CA ILE A 123 0.07 -3.99 -4.08
C ILE A 123 -0.65 -3.32 -5.25
N ARG A 124 -1.27 -2.19 -4.97
CA ARG A 124 -1.71 -1.24 -6.00
C ARG A 124 -0.91 0.04 -5.89
N GLY A 125 -0.84 0.75 -7.00
CA GLY A 125 -0.27 2.08 -7.00
C GLY A 125 -0.89 3.01 -8.02
N THR A 126 -0.58 4.30 -7.87
CA THR A 126 -0.87 5.34 -8.84
C THR A 126 0.42 6.02 -9.26
N TYR A 127 0.43 6.51 -10.48
CA TYR A 127 1.44 7.39 -11.03
C TYR A 127 0.78 8.60 -11.66
N LYS A 128 1.40 9.76 -11.54
CA LYS A 128 1.03 10.95 -12.29
C LYS A 128 2.25 11.80 -12.52
N ASN A 129 2.41 12.31 -13.74
CA ASN A 129 3.26 13.45 -14.02
C ASN A 129 2.53 14.40 -15.00
N LYS A 130 3.24 15.37 -15.57
CA LYS A 130 2.65 16.29 -16.55
C LYS A 130 2.29 15.66 -17.91
N TYR A 131 2.82 14.48 -18.23
CA TYR A 131 2.63 13.81 -19.51
C TYR A 131 1.59 12.70 -19.47
N ASP A 132 1.49 12.00 -18.34
CA ASP A 132 0.60 10.86 -18.20
C ASP A 132 0.22 10.61 -16.72
N SER A 133 -0.86 9.86 -16.52
CA SER A 133 -1.21 9.26 -15.25
C SER A 133 -1.58 7.80 -15.46
N GLY A 134 -1.61 7.02 -14.38
CA GLY A 134 -2.00 5.63 -14.50
C GLY A 134 -1.96 4.88 -13.18
N THR A 135 -2.15 3.58 -13.29
CA THR A 135 -2.21 2.68 -12.14
C THR A 135 -1.25 1.52 -12.27
N PHE A 136 -0.74 1.06 -11.14
CA PHE A 136 0.02 -0.18 -11.03
C PHE A 136 -0.81 -1.24 -10.31
N GLU A 137 -0.69 -2.49 -10.76
CA GLU A 137 -1.13 -3.66 -10.02
C GLU A 137 -0.02 -4.69 -9.96
N PHE A 138 0.46 -4.97 -8.76
CA PHE A 138 1.58 -5.87 -8.47
C PHE A 138 1.10 -7.07 -7.65
N LYS A 139 1.46 -8.28 -8.07
CA LYS A 139 1.08 -9.53 -7.41
C LYS A 139 2.29 -10.34 -6.99
N ARG A 140 2.12 -11.09 -5.90
CA ARG A 140 3.00 -12.20 -5.53
C ARG A 140 2.34 -13.53 -5.82
N THR A 141 3.17 -14.50 -6.21
CA THR A 141 2.75 -15.87 -6.47
C THR A 141 2.78 -16.75 -5.20
N SER A 142 3.42 -16.31 -4.12
CA SER A 142 3.41 -17.00 -2.81
C SER A 142 3.26 -16.04 -1.64
N LYS A 143 2.70 -16.55 -0.53
CA LYS A 143 2.62 -15.85 0.77
C LYS A 143 3.92 -15.94 1.58
N GLU A 144 4.87 -16.74 1.14
CA GLU A 144 6.15 -16.92 1.84
C GLU A 144 6.97 -15.64 1.66
N GLY A 145 6.99 -14.79 2.69
CA GLY A 145 7.62 -13.47 2.67
C GLY A 145 6.66 -12.28 2.81
N ALA A 146 5.39 -12.51 3.15
CA ALA A 146 4.51 -11.52 3.76
C ALA A 146 4.42 -11.76 5.27
#